data_AF-A0A9D6ENJ3-F1
#
_entry.id   AF-A0A9D6ENJ3-F1
#
_cell.length_a   1.000
_cell.length_b   1.000
_cell.length_c   1.000
_cell.angle_alpha   90.00
_cell.angle_beta   90.00
_cell.angle_gamma   90.00
#
_symmetry.space_group_name_H-M   'P 1'
#
loop_
_entity.id
_entity.type
_entity.pdbx_description
1 polymer ?
#
loop_
_entity_poly.entity_id
_entity_poly.type
_entity_poly.pdbx_seq_one_letter_code
_entity_poly.pdbx_strand_id
1 'polypeptide(L)' 'MAYSEKVIDHYNNPRNVGSFSKEIPGVGTGLVGA' A
#
# COMPACT_ATOMS: atom_id res chain seq x y z
N MET A 1 9.83 -22.62 5.11
CA MET A 1 10.31 -21.45 4.34
C MET A 1 9.47 -20.26 4.74
N ALA A 2 10.10 -19.13 5.05
CA ALA A 2 9.55 -18.12 5.96
C ALA A 2 8.46 -17.20 5.38
N TYR A 3 8.12 -17.33 4.09
CA TYR A 3 7.05 -16.53 3.47
C TYR A 3 6.28 -17.38 2.48
N SER A 4 4.96 -17.18 2.43
CA SER A 4 4.14 -17.84 1.41
C SER A 4 4.48 -17.29 0.03
N GLU A 5 4.31 -18.11 -1.00
CA GLU A 5 4.54 -17.72 -2.41
C GLU A 5 3.80 -16.43 -2.78
N LYS A 6 2.63 -16.21 -2.16
CA LYS A 6 1.81 -15.00 -2.31
C LYS A 6 2.51 -13.74 -1.80
N VAL A 7 3.30 -13.84 -0.72
CA VAL A 7 4.05 -12.70 -0.17
C VAL A 7 5.20 -12.32 -1.10
N ILE A 8 5.88 -13.33 -1.65
CA ILE A 8 7.01 -13.11 -2.58
C ILE A 8 6.51 -12.54 -3.91
N ASP A 9 5.39 -13.05 -4.43
CA ASP A 9 4.76 -12.50 -5.64
C ASP A 9 4.34 -11.04 -5.45
N HIS A 10 3.74 -10.71 -4.31
CA HIS A 10 3.32 -9.33 -4.04
C HIS A 10 4.50 -8.37 -3.81
N TYR A 11 5.67 -8.88 -3.43
CA TYR A 11 6.92 -8.13 -3.34
C TYR A 11 7.50 -7.86 -4.74
N ASN A 12 7.52 -8.87 -5.61
CA ASN A 12 8.06 -8.73 -6.97
C ASN A 12 7.12 -7.97 -7.92
N ASN A 13 5.80 -8.08 -7.70
CA ASN A 13 4.74 -7.45 -8.48
C ASN A 13 3.81 -6.62 -7.57
N PRO A 14 4.30 -5.48 -7.05
CA PRO A 14 3.53 -4.72 -6.07
C PRO A 14 2.33 -4.07 -6.73
N ARG A 15 1.14 -4.34 -6.19
CA ARG A 15 -0.13 -3.80 -6.67
C ARG A 15 -0.53 -2.57 -5.85
N ASN A 16 -1.06 -1.55 -6.51
CA ASN A 16 -1.53 -0.29 -5.89
C ASN A 16 -0.40 0.53 -5.21
N VAL A 17 0.79 0.53 -5.80
CA VAL A 17 1.87 1.41 -5.35
C VAL A 17 1.54 2.84 -5.76
N GLY A 18 1.39 3.71 -4.77
CA GLY A 18 1.10 5.12 -5.00
C GLY A 18 0.51 5.77 -3.76
N SER A 19 0.14 7.03 -3.90
CA SER A 19 -0.57 7.78 -2.86
C SER A 19 -1.68 8.57 -3.52
N PHE A 20 -2.82 8.62 -2.86
CA PHE A 20 -3.90 9.51 -3.28
C PHE A 20 -3.57 10.95 -2.87
N SER A 21 -4.01 11.91 -3.67
CA SER A 21 -3.88 13.32 -3.35
C SER A 21 -4.73 13.66 -2.12
N LYS A 22 -4.27 14.59 -1.28
CA LYS A 22 -4.94 14.95 -0.02
C LYS A 22 -6.27 15.69 -0.23
N GLU A 23 -6.49 16.20 -1.43
CA GLU A 23 -7.59 17.08 -1.80
C GLU A 23 -8.79 16.29 -2.35
N ILE A 24 -8.69 14.96 -2.50
CA ILE A 24 -9.74 14.15 -3.11
C ILE A 24 -10.91 13.98 -2.11
N PRO A 25 -12.13 14.45 -2.44
CA PRO A 25 -13.31 14.25 -1.61
C PRO A 25 -13.58 12.75 -1.42
N GLY A 26 -13.71 12.30 -0.17
CA GLY A 26 -13.96 10.89 0.15
C GLY A 26 -12.72 10.02 0.33
N VAL A 27 -11.50 10.55 0.18
CA VAL A 27 -10.26 9.82 0.50
C VAL A 27 -9.63 10.38 1.77
N GLY A 28 -9.64 9.57 2.84
CA GLY A 28 -8.98 9.91 4.09
C GLY A 28 -7.47 9.64 4.02
N THR A 29 -6.67 10.65 3.67
CA THR A 29 -5.20 10.57 3.79
C THR A 29 -4.77 11.00 5.18
N GLY A 30 -4.66 10.06 6.12
CA GLY A 30 -4.12 10.29 7.46
C GLY A 30 -2.63 9.99 7.52
N LEU A 31 -1.81 10.96 7.93
CA LEU A 31 -0.47 10.68 8.44
C LEU A 31 -0.64 10.07 9.83
N VAL A 32 -0.42 8.76 9.98
CA VAL A 32 -0.28 8.15 11.31
C VAL A 32 1.14 8.44 11.77
N GLY A 33 1.31 9.45 12.62
CA GLY A 33 2.60 9.89 13.14
C GLY A 33 2.51 10.33 14.60
N ALA A 34 3.32 9.64 15.42
CA ALA A 34 3.50 9.67 16.88
C ALA A 34 2.46 8.93 17.73
#